data_AF-A0A382LK73-F1
#
_entry.id   AF-A0A382LK73-F1
#
_cell.length_a   1.000
_cell.length_b   1.000
_cell.length_c   1.000
_cell.angle_alpha   90.00
_cell.angle_beta   90.00
_cell.angle_gamma   90.00
#
_symmetry.space_group_name_H-M   'P 1'
#
loop_
_entity.id
_entity.type
_entity.pdbx_description
1 polymer ?
#
loop_
_entity_poly.entity_id
_entity_poly.type
_entity_poly.pdbx_seq_one_letter_code
_entity_poly.pdbx_strand_id
1 'polypeptide(L)'
;MKRAIGPAAVALLVSLWVVAAADADEKSLTIWWAQWDPAAGLQELSQDFTAETGVAVTVHQIPWGSYQDQVFLEYGNESTAFDIVVGDSQWIGRGATKGLYLELTDWIGGAIDLDGIHPLAKRYLMEYPTGSGKIWAAPCETDALGFAYRRDWFEDMQEQTTFRAKYGRELAPPQTWEQFRDIAEFFHRPASKRYGAALLSGRGYDSITMGFQPFLWAFGGAWGDPETFAVKGHLDTPAAAEGLQFMIELLKFSAPGGTNADYGGVLNAFTNGSTAMALNYFPFFPGIVEAMGDKVGFFVVPGHDGTRAISLGGQGMSISTKIPALQQALAKRFIAWFQQKSVQQKWITYPGAFTANKE
;
A
#
# COMPACT_ATOMS: atom_id res chain seq x y z
N MET A 1 77.69 3.02 -18.94
CA MET A 1 76.26 3.43 -18.96
C MET A 1 75.38 2.22 -18.65
N LYS A 2 74.92 2.10 -17.41
CA LYS A 2 73.86 1.16 -17.00
C LYS A 2 72.91 1.96 -16.12
N ARG A 3 71.66 2.15 -16.54
CA ARG A 3 70.60 2.73 -15.69
C ARG A 3 69.52 1.68 -15.52
N ALA A 4 69.35 1.24 -14.28
CA ALA A 4 68.25 0.41 -13.83
C ALA A 4 66.97 1.26 -13.75
N ILE A 5 65.86 0.72 -14.21
CA ILE A 5 64.51 1.30 -14.09
C ILE A 5 63.83 0.54 -12.94
N GLY A 6 63.50 1.26 -11.86
CA GLY A 6 62.75 0.72 -10.71
C GLY A 6 61.24 0.68 -10.97
N PRO A 7 60.47 -0.10 -10.20
CA PRO A 7 59.03 -0.22 -10.41
C PRO A 7 58.30 1.01 -9.87
N ALA A 8 57.34 1.51 -10.65
CA ALA A 8 56.45 2.61 -10.27
C ALA A 8 55.42 2.11 -9.25
N ALA A 9 55.39 2.75 -8.07
CA ALA A 9 54.35 2.55 -7.07
C ALA A 9 53.07 3.28 -7.51
N VAL A 10 51.98 2.54 -7.67
CA VAL A 10 50.63 3.09 -7.81
C VAL A 10 50.11 3.42 -6.41
N ALA A 11 49.96 4.70 -6.09
CA ALA A 11 49.36 5.14 -4.84
C ALA A 11 47.83 5.07 -4.96
N LEU A 12 47.21 4.13 -4.25
CA LEU A 12 45.76 4.10 -4.03
C LEU A 12 45.41 5.21 -3.01
N LEU A 13 44.68 6.23 -3.44
CA LEU A 13 44.07 7.22 -2.54
C LEU A 13 42.85 6.59 -1.86
N VAL A 14 43.06 6.06 -0.65
CA VAL A 14 41.96 5.73 0.27
C VAL A 14 41.54 7.03 0.95
N SER A 15 40.38 7.58 0.57
CA SER A 15 39.74 8.67 1.27
C SER A 15 39.24 8.18 2.63
N LEU A 16 40.01 8.42 3.68
CA LEU A 16 39.64 8.20 5.07
C LEU A 16 38.58 9.24 5.47
N TRP A 17 37.33 8.81 5.63
CA TRP A 17 36.34 9.54 6.39
C TRP A 17 36.66 9.38 7.89
N VAL A 18 36.98 10.48 8.55
CA VAL A 18 37.09 10.53 10.01
C VAL A 18 35.68 10.37 10.57
N VAL A 19 35.39 9.19 11.14
CA VAL A 19 34.19 8.99 11.95
C VAL A 19 34.47 9.63 13.30
N ALA A 20 33.87 10.80 13.54
CA ALA A 20 33.72 11.32 14.90
C ALA A 20 32.90 10.31 15.70
N ALA A 21 33.39 9.95 16.89
CA ALA A 21 32.69 9.06 17.80
C ALA A 21 31.41 9.75 18.28
N ALA A 22 30.30 9.33 17.67
CA ALA A 22 28.94 9.61 18.06
C ALA A 22 28.56 8.82 19.33
N ASP A 23 27.88 9.48 20.26
CA ASP A 23 27.40 8.95 21.55
C ASP A 23 26.45 7.75 21.35
N ALA A 24 26.34 6.88 22.35
CA ALA A 24 25.71 5.57 22.24
C ALA A 24 24.20 5.56 21.88
N ASP A 25 23.50 6.69 21.95
CA ASP A 25 22.10 6.85 21.49
C ASP A 25 21.98 7.10 19.97
N GLU A 26 23.08 7.41 19.27
CA GLU A 26 23.08 7.76 17.83
C GLU A 26 23.01 6.55 16.87
N LYS A 27 22.83 5.33 17.38
CA LYS A 27 22.93 4.10 16.58
C LYS A 27 21.60 3.40 16.34
N SER A 28 20.46 4.06 16.50
CA SER A 28 19.18 3.41 16.19
C SER A 28 18.22 4.31 15.41
N LEU A 29 17.43 3.67 14.54
CA LEU A 29 16.28 4.26 13.87
C LEU A 29 15.04 3.44 14.21
N THR A 30 13.95 4.13 14.54
CA THR A 30 12.63 3.52 14.72
C THR A 30 11.71 3.95 13.60
N ILE A 31 11.17 2.96 12.90
CA ILE A 31 10.20 3.15 11.82
C ILE A 31 8.85 2.61 12.30
N TRP A 32 7.80 3.41 12.23
CA TRP A 32 6.43 2.92 12.50
C TRP A 32 5.72 2.59 11.19
N TRP A 33 5.16 1.38 11.12
CA TRP A 33 4.39 0.93 9.96
C TRP A 33 3.20 0.06 10.39
N ALA A 34 2.26 -0.16 9.47
CA ALA A 34 1.19 -1.12 9.66
C ALA A 34 1.75 -2.54 9.78
N GLN A 35 1.03 -3.43 10.45
CA GLN A 35 1.40 -4.84 10.59
C GLN A 35 0.92 -5.64 9.37
N TRP A 36 1.88 -6.15 8.59
CA TRP A 36 1.69 -6.91 7.35
C TRP A 36 3.05 -7.36 6.78
N ASP A 37 3.03 -8.19 5.74
CA ASP A 37 4.23 -8.82 5.18
C ASP A 37 5.31 -7.83 4.70
N PRO A 38 4.98 -6.73 3.99
CA PRO A 38 5.98 -5.72 3.63
C PRO A 38 6.72 -5.14 4.84
N ALA A 39 6.04 -4.88 5.96
CA ALA A 39 6.71 -4.37 7.15
C ALA A 39 7.66 -5.37 7.79
N ALA A 40 7.31 -6.67 7.74
CA ALA A 40 8.24 -7.73 8.13
C ALA A 40 9.44 -7.81 7.18
N GLY A 41 9.21 -7.69 5.87
CA GLY A 41 10.26 -7.61 4.86
C GLY A 41 11.21 -6.43 5.07
N LEU A 42 10.68 -5.25 5.43
CA LEU A 42 11.51 -4.06 5.70
C LEU A 42 12.34 -4.24 6.95
N GLN A 43 11.79 -4.87 8.01
CA GLN A 43 12.56 -5.20 9.21
C GLN A 43 13.74 -6.12 8.89
N GLU A 44 13.52 -7.14 8.04
CA GLU A 44 14.58 -8.05 7.62
C GLU A 44 15.60 -7.35 6.74
N LEU A 45 15.15 -6.64 5.70
CA LEU A 45 16.00 -5.91 4.77
C LEU A 45 16.88 -4.89 5.49
N SER A 46 16.35 -4.22 6.53
CA SER A 46 17.10 -3.21 7.29
C SER A 46 18.28 -3.78 8.10
N GLN A 47 18.40 -5.11 8.22
CA GLN A 47 19.60 -5.74 8.79
C GLN A 47 20.83 -5.52 7.90
N ASP A 48 20.66 -5.40 6.58
CA ASP A 48 21.74 -5.05 5.65
C ASP A 48 22.26 -3.64 5.95
N PHE A 49 21.35 -2.65 6.10
CA PHE A 49 21.72 -1.29 6.51
C PHE A 49 22.47 -1.28 7.85
N THR A 50 22.02 -2.09 8.80
CA THR A 50 22.68 -2.24 10.10
C THR A 50 24.09 -2.81 9.94
N ALA A 51 24.27 -3.83 9.11
CA ALA A 51 25.58 -4.43 8.84
C ALA A 51 26.54 -3.47 8.13
N GLU A 52 26.03 -2.65 7.20
CA GLU A 52 26.82 -1.68 6.43
C GLU A 52 27.22 -0.45 7.25
N THR A 53 26.36 0.00 8.16
CA THR A 53 26.51 1.32 8.80
C THR A 53 26.71 1.27 10.32
N GLY A 54 26.42 0.15 10.96
CA GLY A 54 26.40 0.02 12.42
C GLY A 54 25.20 0.68 13.10
N VAL A 55 24.19 1.12 12.34
CA VAL A 55 22.96 1.74 12.84
C VAL A 55 21.85 0.69 12.85
N ALA A 56 21.36 0.34 14.03
CA ALA A 56 20.24 -0.58 14.20
C ALA A 56 18.92 0.04 13.69
N VAL A 57 18.08 -0.76 13.05
CA VAL A 57 16.75 -0.32 12.59
C VAL A 57 15.68 -1.23 13.18
N THR A 58 14.68 -0.62 13.81
CA THR A 58 13.50 -1.30 14.34
C THR A 58 12.27 -0.84 13.58
N VAL A 59 11.55 -1.77 12.95
CA VAL A 59 10.24 -1.52 12.35
C VAL A 59 9.17 -1.96 13.34
N HIS A 60 8.57 -0.99 14.03
CA HIS A 60 7.46 -1.21 14.93
C HIS A 60 6.16 -1.33 14.13
N GLN A 61 5.57 -2.53 14.17
CA GLN A 61 4.39 -2.89 13.40
C GLN A 61 3.12 -2.75 14.23
N ILE A 62 2.20 -1.92 13.75
CA ILE A 62 0.93 -1.61 14.43
C ILE A 62 -0.23 -2.21 13.62
N PRO A 63 -1.20 -2.92 14.25
CA PRO A 63 -2.35 -3.45 13.55
C PRO A 63 -3.12 -2.37 12.76
N TRP A 64 -3.51 -2.68 11.52
CA TRP A 64 -4.19 -1.75 10.60
C TRP A 64 -5.34 -0.98 11.24
N GLY A 65 -6.22 -1.69 11.95
CA GLY A 65 -7.41 -1.10 12.59
C GLY A 65 -7.09 0.01 13.62
N SER A 66 -5.87 0.05 14.15
CA SER A 66 -5.41 1.08 15.10
C SER A 66 -4.25 1.94 14.59
N TYR A 67 -3.74 1.68 13.38
CA TYR A 67 -2.47 2.23 12.92
C TYR A 67 -2.47 3.75 12.83
N GLN A 68 -3.44 4.30 12.08
CA GLN A 68 -3.57 5.76 11.91
C GLN A 68 -3.76 6.47 13.26
N ASP A 69 -4.65 5.94 14.10
CA ASP A 69 -4.98 6.57 15.38
C ASP A 69 -3.77 6.60 16.31
N GLN A 70 -2.99 5.52 16.38
CA GLN A 70 -1.76 5.49 17.18
C GLN A 70 -0.69 6.45 16.64
N VAL A 71 -0.46 6.48 15.32
CA VAL A 71 0.51 7.42 14.71
C VAL A 71 0.14 8.87 15.03
N PHE A 72 -1.11 9.26 14.85
CA PHE A 72 -1.51 10.65 15.08
C PHE A 72 -1.71 11.01 16.55
N LEU A 73 -1.96 10.03 17.42
CA LEU A 73 -1.87 10.19 18.87
C LEU A 73 -0.43 10.47 19.31
N GLU A 74 0.54 9.74 18.76
CA GLU A 74 1.96 9.92 19.05
C GLU A 74 2.47 11.30 18.60
N TYR A 75 1.98 11.80 17.46
CA TYR A 75 2.22 13.19 17.06
C TYR A 75 1.62 14.24 18.03
N GLY A 76 0.82 13.85 19.03
CA GLY A 76 0.38 14.72 20.12
C GLY A 76 1.46 15.04 21.15
N ASN A 77 2.51 14.22 21.25
CA ASN A 77 3.61 14.37 22.21
C ASN A 77 4.61 15.47 21.80
N GLU A 78 5.49 15.90 22.70
CA GLU A 78 6.57 16.86 22.37
C GLU A 78 7.58 16.26 21.39
N SER A 79 7.91 14.99 21.57
CA SER A 79 8.71 14.17 20.66
C SER A 79 7.95 12.91 20.27
N THR A 80 8.18 12.38 19.07
CA THR A 80 7.63 11.11 18.63
C THR A 80 8.52 9.95 19.05
N ALA A 81 7.92 8.80 19.37
CA ALA A 81 8.60 7.52 19.60
C ALA A 81 9.16 6.87 18.31
N PHE A 82 9.02 7.52 17.16
CA PHE A 82 9.53 7.08 15.87
C PHE A 82 10.23 8.22 15.14
N ASP A 83 11.12 7.84 14.23
CA ASP A 83 11.88 8.75 13.38
C ASP A 83 11.23 8.87 12.00
N ILE A 84 10.83 7.72 11.46
CA ILE A 84 10.16 7.58 10.18
C ILE A 84 8.79 6.95 10.43
N VAL A 85 7.77 7.48 9.77
CA VAL A 85 6.49 6.79 9.61
C VAL A 85 6.32 6.40 8.16
N VAL A 86 6.00 5.14 7.90
CA VAL A 86 5.56 4.68 6.57
C VAL A 86 4.05 4.88 6.50
N GLY A 87 3.66 6.14 6.31
CA GLY A 87 2.26 6.55 6.30
C GLY A 87 1.60 6.29 4.95
N ASP A 88 0.29 6.08 4.98
CA ASP A 88 -0.50 5.97 3.75
C ASP A 88 -0.56 7.32 3.01
N SER A 89 -0.63 7.22 1.69
CA SER A 89 -0.70 8.34 0.75
C SER A 89 -1.73 9.40 1.13
N GLN A 90 -2.89 9.03 1.69
CA GLN A 90 -3.94 9.99 2.05
C GLN A 90 -3.57 10.83 3.29
N TRP A 91 -2.54 10.45 4.04
CA TRP A 91 -2.08 11.16 5.23
C TRP A 91 -1.15 12.31 4.91
N ILE A 92 -0.52 12.32 3.73
CA ILE A 92 0.53 13.27 3.36
C ILE A 92 0.06 14.72 3.52
N GLY A 93 -1.20 15.01 3.14
CA GLY A 93 -1.78 16.33 3.30
C GLY A 93 -1.92 16.75 4.76
N ARG A 94 -2.34 15.84 5.64
CA ARG A 94 -2.41 16.10 7.08
C ARG A 94 -1.02 16.31 7.67
N GLY A 95 -0.05 15.47 7.31
CA GLY A 95 1.33 15.57 7.80
C GLY A 95 2.00 16.89 7.38
N ALA A 96 1.88 17.25 6.10
CA ALA A 96 2.42 18.48 5.52
C ALA A 96 1.79 19.74 6.14
N THR A 97 0.46 19.83 6.14
CA THR A 97 -0.24 21.05 6.59
C THR A 97 -0.15 21.29 8.09
N LYS A 98 0.03 20.23 8.88
CA LYS A 98 0.22 20.32 10.33
C LYS A 98 1.70 20.45 10.74
N GLY A 99 2.64 20.45 9.79
CA GLY A 99 4.07 20.54 10.07
C GLY A 99 4.62 19.33 10.83
N LEU A 100 4.02 18.15 10.62
CA LEU A 100 4.42 16.90 11.27
C LEU A 100 5.50 16.16 10.48
N TYR A 101 5.54 16.36 9.16
CA TYR A 101 6.50 15.74 8.25
C TYR A 101 7.58 16.76 7.85
N LEU A 102 8.83 16.31 7.82
CA LEU A 102 9.94 17.11 7.34
C LEU A 102 9.82 17.30 5.82
N GLU A 103 9.93 18.54 5.35
CA GLU A 103 10.00 18.81 3.90
C GLU A 103 11.35 18.29 3.35
N LEU A 104 11.29 17.48 2.29
CA LEU A 104 12.42 16.82 1.65
C LEU A 104 12.81 17.42 0.30
N THR A 105 12.07 18.41 -0.20
CA THR A 105 12.17 19.00 -1.55
C THR A 105 13.62 19.28 -1.98
N ASP A 106 14.39 20.01 -1.17
CA ASP A 106 15.76 20.43 -1.53
C ASP A 106 16.78 19.29 -1.44
N TRP A 107 16.50 18.26 -0.66
CA TRP A 107 17.43 17.18 -0.38
C TRP A 107 17.23 15.98 -1.31
N ILE A 108 15.98 15.62 -1.59
CA ILE A 108 15.60 14.32 -2.16
C ILE A 108 16.17 14.12 -3.57
N GLY A 109 16.21 15.16 -4.41
CA GLY A 109 16.74 15.06 -5.77
C GLY A 109 18.25 14.83 -5.86
N GLY A 110 19.02 15.16 -4.81
CA GLY A 110 20.43 14.82 -4.70
C GLY A 110 20.68 13.44 -4.06
N ALA A 111 19.65 12.85 -3.46
CA ALA A 111 19.75 11.61 -2.69
C ALA A 111 19.24 10.38 -3.47
N ILE A 112 18.23 10.56 -4.33
CA ILE A 112 17.59 9.46 -5.07
C ILE A 112 17.32 9.86 -6.53
N ASP A 113 17.22 8.86 -7.41
CA ASP A 113 16.84 9.08 -8.82
C ASP A 113 15.33 9.29 -8.95
N LEU A 114 14.89 10.55 -8.92
CA LEU A 114 13.48 10.92 -9.06
C LEU A 114 12.90 10.64 -10.45
N ASP A 115 13.73 10.51 -11.48
CA ASP A 115 13.28 10.21 -12.84
C ASP A 115 13.01 8.70 -13.00
N GLY A 116 13.70 7.88 -12.21
CA GLY A 116 13.43 6.45 -12.04
C GLY A 116 12.10 6.12 -11.35
N ILE A 117 11.52 7.05 -10.59
CA ILE A 117 10.23 6.85 -9.89
C ILE A 117 9.04 7.00 -10.84
N HIS A 118 8.05 6.12 -10.70
CA HIS A 118 6.81 6.16 -11.47
C HIS A 118 6.07 7.51 -11.25
N PRO A 119 5.55 8.18 -12.30
CA PRO A 119 5.00 9.53 -12.15
C PRO A 119 3.81 9.62 -11.20
N LEU A 120 2.95 8.58 -11.16
CA LEU A 120 1.83 8.54 -10.22
C LEU A 120 2.32 8.34 -8.77
N ALA A 121 3.35 7.53 -8.55
CA ALA A 121 3.92 7.34 -7.22
C ALA A 121 4.54 8.65 -6.72
N LYS A 122 5.28 9.36 -7.58
CA LYS A 122 5.81 10.70 -7.27
C LYS A 122 4.69 11.68 -6.92
N ARG A 123 3.64 11.72 -7.73
CA ARG A 123 2.51 12.65 -7.57
C ARG A 123 1.70 12.39 -6.30
N TYR A 124 1.44 11.12 -5.96
CA TYR A 124 0.46 10.76 -4.92
C TYR A 124 1.09 10.27 -3.61
N LEU A 125 2.31 9.75 -3.62
CA LEU A 125 2.98 9.23 -2.42
C LEU A 125 3.97 10.22 -1.82
N MET A 126 4.45 11.19 -2.60
CA MET A 126 5.57 12.04 -2.20
C MET A 126 5.18 13.51 -2.07
N GLU A 127 4.19 13.99 -2.81
CA GLU A 127 3.97 15.42 -3.05
C GLU A 127 2.67 15.96 -2.42
N TYR A 128 2.77 17.12 -1.75
CA TYR A 128 1.58 17.84 -1.27
C TYR A 128 1.77 19.36 -1.17
N PRO A 129 0.78 20.19 -1.60
CA PRO A 129 -0.37 19.81 -2.42
C PRO A 129 0.09 19.22 -3.76
N THR A 130 -0.75 18.39 -4.37
CA THR A 130 -0.45 17.81 -5.67
C THR A 130 -0.17 18.89 -6.73
N GLY A 131 0.97 18.81 -7.42
CA GLY A 131 1.42 19.78 -8.42
C GLY A 131 2.23 20.97 -7.88
N SER A 132 2.48 21.04 -6.57
CA SER A 132 3.27 22.10 -5.93
C SER A 132 4.79 21.94 -6.05
N GLY A 133 5.28 20.73 -6.37
CA GLY A 133 6.69 20.36 -6.33
C GLY A 133 7.25 20.13 -4.92
N LYS A 134 6.43 20.29 -3.86
CA LYS A 134 6.86 20.09 -2.47
C LYS A 134 6.79 18.64 -2.06
N ILE A 135 7.92 18.07 -1.66
CA ILE A 135 8.05 16.65 -1.32
C ILE A 135 8.11 16.47 0.19
N TRP A 136 7.27 15.59 0.73
CA TRP A 136 7.12 15.33 2.17
C TRP A 136 7.40 13.88 2.56
N ALA A 137 7.54 12.99 1.56
CA ALA A 137 7.89 11.60 1.77
C ALA A 137 8.75 11.07 0.61
N ALA A 138 9.59 10.09 0.90
CA ALA A 138 10.18 9.24 -0.13
C ALA A 138 9.27 8.01 -0.36
N PRO A 139 9.22 7.42 -1.57
CA PRO A 139 8.36 6.27 -1.81
C PRO A 139 8.80 5.08 -0.95
N CYS A 140 7.87 4.24 -0.49
CA CYS A 140 8.20 3.01 0.25
C CYS A 140 7.62 1.79 -0.44
N GLU A 141 6.31 1.83 -0.64
CA GLU A 141 5.49 0.72 -1.10
C GLU A 141 4.46 1.29 -2.08
N THR A 142 4.18 0.57 -3.16
CA THR A 142 3.19 0.99 -4.15
C THR A 142 2.17 -0.11 -4.33
N ASP A 143 0.89 0.22 -4.20
CA ASP A 143 -0.14 -0.77 -4.40
C ASP A 143 -1.34 -0.22 -5.16
N ALA A 144 -2.22 -1.15 -5.51
CA ALA A 144 -3.52 -0.86 -6.05
C ALA A 144 -4.48 -1.92 -5.53
N LEU A 145 -5.76 -1.54 -5.44
CA LEU A 145 -6.81 -2.51 -5.17
C LEU A 145 -7.00 -3.44 -6.38
N GLY A 146 -7.31 -4.69 -6.10
CA GLY A 146 -7.65 -5.69 -7.10
C GLY A 146 -8.62 -6.73 -6.55
N PHE A 147 -8.98 -7.68 -7.41
CA PHE A 147 -9.89 -8.75 -7.02
C PHE A 147 -9.27 -10.13 -7.21
N ALA A 148 -9.52 -10.99 -6.22
CA ALA A 148 -9.28 -12.41 -6.28
C ALA A 148 -10.61 -13.16 -6.41
N TYR A 149 -10.60 -14.33 -7.06
CA TYR A 149 -11.74 -15.24 -7.12
C TYR A 149 -11.34 -16.70 -6.98
N ARG A 150 -12.31 -17.52 -6.55
CA ARG A 150 -12.20 -18.98 -6.45
C ARG A 150 -12.24 -19.61 -7.83
N ARG A 151 -11.08 -19.75 -8.46
CA ARG A 151 -10.93 -20.38 -9.77
C ARG A 151 -11.52 -21.78 -9.78
N ASP A 152 -11.27 -22.56 -8.73
CA ASP A 152 -11.83 -23.90 -8.58
C ASP A 152 -13.36 -23.94 -8.51
N TRP A 153 -14.02 -22.88 -8.00
CA TRP A 153 -15.49 -22.78 -8.02
C TRP A 153 -16.02 -22.38 -9.39
N PHE A 154 -15.28 -21.55 -10.13
CA PHE A 154 -15.67 -21.08 -11.46
C PHE A 154 -15.42 -22.15 -12.55
N GLU A 155 -14.45 -23.04 -12.34
CA GLU A 155 -14.12 -24.14 -13.23
C GLU A 155 -14.91 -25.43 -12.93
N ASP A 156 -15.70 -25.47 -11.87
CA ASP A 156 -16.56 -26.61 -11.56
C ASP A 156 -17.71 -26.73 -12.59
N MET A 157 -17.78 -27.89 -13.27
CA MET A 157 -18.73 -28.14 -14.36
C MET A 157 -20.20 -28.05 -13.91
N GLN A 158 -20.51 -28.44 -12.67
CA GLN A 158 -21.87 -28.36 -12.14
C GLN A 158 -22.24 -26.91 -11.84
N GLU A 159 -21.31 -26.15 -11.27
CA GLU A 159 -21.51 -24.71 -11.04
C GLU A 159 -21.69 -23.95 -12.35
N GLN A 160 -20.87 -24.22 -13.36
CA GLN A 160 -21.03 -23.64 -14.71
C GLN A 160 -22.39 -23.96 -15.32
N THR A 161 -22.82 -25.23 -15.26
CA THR A 161 -24.12 -25.67 -15.81
C THR A 161 -25.28 -24.98 -15.07
N THR A 162 -25.22 -24.92 -13.74
CA THR A 162 -26.28 -24.33 -12.92
C THR A 162 -26.34 -22.81 -13.09
N PHE A 163 -25.18 -22.15 -13.16
CA PHE A 163 -25.10 -20.70 -13.40
C PHE A 163 -25.66 -20.34 -14.78
N ARG A 164 -25.27 -21.07 -15.83
CA ARG A 164 -25.80 -20.87 -17.19
C ARG A 164 -27.31 -21.05 -17.24
N ALA A 165 -27.85 -22.06 -16.56
CA ALA A 165 -29.29 -22.28 -16.48
C ALA A 165 -30.04 -21.14 -15.76
N LYS A 166 -29.45 -20.55 -14.70
CA LYS A 166 -30.07 -19.46 -13.91
C LYS A 166 -29.95 -18.09 -14.59
N TYR A 167 -28.79 -17.75 -15.12
CA TYR A 167 -28.47 -16.39 -15.61
C TYR A 167 -28.33 -16.27 -17.13
N GLY A 168 -28.44 -17.39 -17.87
CA GLY A 168 -28.40 -17.40 -19.34
C GLY A 168 -27.06 -17.04 -19.97
N ARG A 169 -25.96 -17.11 -19.21
CA ARG A 169 -24.59 -16.80 -19.66
C ARG A 169 -23.55 -17.69 -19.00
N GLU A 170 -22.33 -17.71 -19.56
CA GLU A 170 -21.21 -18.45 -18.98
C GLU A 170 -20.79 -17.90 -17.61
N LEU A 171 -20.37 -18.80 -16.73
CA LEU A 171 -19.72 -18.44 -15.48
C LEU A 171 -18.26 -18.08 -15.77
N ALA A 172 -17.93 -16.79 -15.64
CA ALA A 172 -16.60 -16.24 -15.91
C ALA A 172 -16.32 -15.07 -14.96
N PRO A 173 -15.05 -14.67 -14.75
CA PRO A 173 -14.73 -13.49 -13.95
C PRO A 173 -15.50 -12.24 -14.43
N PRO A 174 -16.13 -11.48 -13.51
CA PRO A 174 -17.09 -10.45 -13.89
C PRO A 174 -16.43 -9.28 -14.60
N GLN A 175 -17.05 -8.84 -15.70
CA GLN A 175 -16.65 -7.65 -16.45
C GLN A 175 -17.44 -6.42 -16.01
N THR A 176 -18.66 -6.59 -15.51
CA THR A 176 -19.49 -5.50 -14.99
C THR A 176 -19.90 -5.74 -13.54
N TRP A 177 -20.27 -4.68 -12.84
CA TRP A 177 -20.73 -4.77 -11.46
C TRP A 177 -22.01 -5.60 -11.33
N GLU A 178 -22.91 -5.57 -12.31
CA GLU A 178 -24.10 -6.42 -12.35
C GLU A 178 -23.72 -7.90 -12.48
N GLN A 179 -22.70 -8.21 -13.29
CA GLN A 179 -22.16 -9.57 -13.36
C GLN A 179 -21.56 -9.99 -12.02
N PHE A 180 -20.83 -9.10 -11.34
CA PHE A 180 -20.28 -9.37 -10.01
C PHE A 180 -21.41 -9.67 -9.01
N ARG A 181 -22.48 -8.88 -8.99
CA ARG A 181 -23.64 -9.10 -8.11
C ARG A 181 -24.28 -10.46 -8.34
N ASP A 182 -24.57 -10.80 -9.59
CA ASP A 182 -25.20 -12.08 -9.94
C ASP A 182 -24.33 -13.28 -9.53
N ILE A 183 -23.00 -13.18 -9.70
CA ILE A 183 -22.06 -14.22 -9.27
C ILE A 183 -21.98 -14.31 -7.74
N ALA A 184 -21.96 -13.17 -7.05
CA ALA A 184 -21.98 -13.13 -5.60
C ALA A 184 -23.26 -13.78 -5.04
N GLU A 185 -24.42 -13.46 -5.63
CA GLU A 185 -25.70 -14.09 -5.29
C GLU A 185 -25.68 -15.61 -5.55
N PHE A 186 -25.17 -16.03 -6.71
CA PHE A 186 -25.11 -17.44 -7.10
C PHE A 186 -24.32 -18.32 -6.11
N PHE A 187 -23.17 -17.83 -5.65
CA PHE A 187 -22.30 -18.57 -4.74
C PHE A 187 -22.68 -18.42 -3.26
N HIS A 188 -23.59 -17.49 -2.93
CA HIS A 188 -24.01 -17.26 -1.55
C HIS A 188 -24.95 -18.38 -1.05
N ARG A 189 -24.38 -19.33 -0.31
CA ARG A 189 -25.05 -20.49 0.28
C ARG A 189 -24.70 -20.58 1.77
N PRO A 190 -25.28 -19.72 2.63
CA PRO A 190 -24.88 -19.59 4.04
C PRO A 190 -25.09 -20.88 4.84
N ALA A 191 -26.07 -21.72 4.49
CA ALA A 191 -26.28 -23.03 5.11
C ALA A 191 -25.07 -23.98 4.96
N SER A 192 -24.25 -23.77 3.93
CA SER A 192 -23.02 -24.52 3.66
C SER A 192 -21.76 -23.70 3.95
N LYS A 193 -21.88 -22.56 4.67
CA LYS A 193 -20.78 -21.62 4.95
C LYS A 193 -20.05 -21.15 3.68
N ARG A 194 -20.78 -20.98 2.57
CA ARG A 194 -20.26 -20.37 1.34
C ARG A 194 -20.87 -18.98 1.13
N TYR A 195 -20.04 -18.02 0.79
CA TYR A 195 -20.39 -16.61 0.65
C TYR A 195 -19.94 -16.07 -0.70
N GLY A 196 -20.65 -15.06 -1.21
CA GLY A 196 -20.45 -14.53 -2.55
C GLY A 196 -19.26 -13.59 -2.67
N ALA A 197 -19.14 -12.65 -1.72
CA ALA A 197 -18.12 -11.62 -1.79
C ALA A 197 -17.63 -11.16 -0.40
N ALA A 198 -16.35 -10.84 -0.31
CA ALA A 198 -15.76 -10.10 0.80
C ALA A 198 -15.25 -8.76 0.27
N LEU A 199 -15.80 -7.67 0.78
CA LEU A 199 -15.43 -6.29 0.43
C LEU A 199 -14.97 -5.57 1.70
N LEU A 200 -14.14 -4.55 1.55
CA LEU A 200 -13.79 -3.67 2.66
C LEU A 200 -15.02 -2.88 3.07
N SER A 201 -15.38 -2.94 4.35
CA SER A 201 -16.59 -2.28 4.85
C SER A 201 -16.47 -1.83 6.32
N GLY A 202 -15.31 -2.08 6.93
CA GLY A 202 -15.02 -1.72 8.31
C GLY A 202 -15.01 -0.21 8.53
N ARG A 203 -15.39 0.20 9.74
CA ARG A 203 -15.34 1.62 10.16
C ARG A 203 -13.95 2.08 10.61
N GLY A 204 -13.07 1.14 10.92
CA GLY A 204 -11.70 1.42 11.33
C GLY A 204 -10.83 1.79 10.15
N TYR A 205 -9.86 2.67 10.42
CA TYR A 205 -8.93 3.15 9.41
C TYR A 205 -9.65 3.70 8.16
N ASP A 206 -9.26 3.30 6.95
CA ASP A 206 -9.84 3.74 5.67
C ASP A 206 -10.68 2.66 4.97
N SER A 207 -11.01 1.56 5.67
CA SER A 207 -11.58 0.35 5.04
C SER A 207 -12.87 0.66 4.26
N ILE A 208 -13.85 1.33 4.88
CA ILE A 208 -15.10 1.68 4.20
C ILE A 208 -14.88 2.66 3.04
N THR A 209 -13.94 3.60 3.16
CA THR A 209 -13.66 4.56 2.09
C THR A 209 -13.04 3.85 0.88
N MET A 210 -12.08 2.95 1.11
CA MET A 210 -11.44 2.19 0.04
C MET A 210 -12.37 1.15 -0.57
N GLY A 211 -13.24 0.53 0.22
CA GLY A 211 -14.27 -0.38 -0.27
C GLY A 211 -15.35 0.30 -1.12
N PHE A 212 -15.74 1.53 -0.77
CA PHE A 212 -16.74 2.31 -1.49
C PHE A 212 -16.19 2.97 -2.76
N GLN A 213 -14.92 3.39 -2.75
CA GLN A 213 -14.31 4.18 -3.83
C GLN A 213 -14.50 3.62 -5.26
N PRO A 214 -14.37 2.30 -5.53
CA PRO A 214 -14.62 1.77 -6.87
C PRO A 214 -16.05 2.00 -7.36
N PHE A 215 -17.03 1.96 -6.46
CA PHE A 215 -18.44 2.23 -6.78
C PHE A 215 -18.69 3.73 -6.91
N LEU A 216 -18.16 4.54 -5.98
CA LEU A 216 -18.27 5.99 -6.04
C LEU A 216 -17.86 6.51 -7.43
N TRP A 217 -16.68 6.11 -7.90
CA TRP A 217 -16.16 6.59 -9.17
C TRP A 217 -16.81 5.96 -10.39
N ALA A 218 -17.09 4.65 -10.37
CA ALA A 218 -17.74 3.98 -11.50
C ALA A 218 -19.17 4.50 -11.75
N PHE A 219 -19.87 4.95 -10.71
CA PHE A 219 -21.22 5.50 -10.81
C PHE A 219 -21.23 7.01 -11.06
N GLY A 220 -20.06 7.66 -11.19
CA GLY A 220 -19.94 9.07 -11.55
C GLY A 220 -19.88 10.06 -10.38
N GLY A 221 -19.69 9.58 -9.14
CA GLY A 221 -19.37 10.41 -7.99
C GLY A 221 -17.86 10.64 -7.82
N ALA A 222 -17.50 11.53 -6.90
CA ALA A 222 -16.10 11.82 -6.56
C ALA A 222 -15.97 12.22 -5.08
N TRP A 223 -14.76 12.09 -4.51
CA TRP A 223 -14.50 12.58 -3.14
C TRP A 223 -14.60 14.10 -3.03
N GLY A 224 -14.28 14.78 -4.12
CA GLY A 224 -14.35 16.22 -4.24
C GLY A 224 -13.84 16.65 -5.60
N ASP A 225 -13.93 17.95 -5.85
CA ASP A 225 -13.36 18.58 -7.03
C ASP A 225 -11.81 18.60 -6.94
N PRO A 226 -11.08 18.18 -8.00
CA PRO A 226 -9.63 18.10 -7.95
C PRO A 226 -8.92 19.46 -7.94
N GLU A 227 -9.60 20.56 -8.30
CA GLU A 227 -9.01 21.91 -8.35
C GLU A 227 -9.39 22.74 -7.12
N THR A 228 -10.66 22.71 -6.74
CA THR A 228 -11.24 23.54 -5.68
C THR A 228 -11.34 22.81 -4.34
N PHE A 229 -11.16 21.47 -4.33
CA PHE A 229 -11.35 20.59 -3.17
C PHE A 229 -12.77 20.64 -2.58
N ALA A 230 -13.76 21.13 -3.34
CA ALA A 230 -15.15 21.15 -2.93
C ALA A 230 -15.69 19.72 -2.82
N VAL A 231 -16.15 19.33 -1.63
CA VAL A 231 -16.73 17.99 -1.38
C VAL A 231 -18.23 17.97 -1.67
N LYS A 232 -18.94 19.03 -1.23
CA LYS A 232 -20.38 19.19 -1.44
C LYS A 232 -20.66 19.42 -2.92
N GLY A 233 -21.62 18.69 -3.47
CA GLY A 233 -21.94 18.62 -4.89
C GLY A 233 -21.17 17.54 -5.65
N HIS A 234 -20.18 16.89 -5.03
CA HIS A 234 -19.35 15.84 -5.66
C HIS A 234 -19.54 14.48 -4.99
N LEU A 235 -19.47 14.45 -3.65
CA LEU A 235 -19.66 13.23 -2.85
C LEU A 235 -21.14 12.92 -2.59
N ASP A 236 -21.99 13.94 -2.43
CA ASP A 236 -23.41 13.83 -2.09
C ASP A 236 -24.33 13.90 -3.32
N THR A 237 -23.88 13.36 -4.45
CA THR A 237 -24.66 13.30 -5.70
C THR A 237 -25.62 12.09 -5.70
N PRO A 238 -26.72 12.14 -6.48
CA PRO A 238 -27.57 10.97 -6.69
C PRO A 238 -26.81 9.74 -7.21
N ALA A 239 -25.83 9.95 -8.10
CA ALA A 239 -24.92 8.95 -8.62
C ALA A 239 -24.09 8.27 -7.53
N ALA A 240 -23.47 9.03 -6.63
CA ALA A 240 -22.73 8.50 -5.50
C ALA A 240 -23.64 7.69 -4.56
N ALA A 241 -24.87 8.16 -4.32
CA ALA A 241 -25.86 7.45 -3.52
C ALA A 241 -26.27 6.11 -4.15
N GLU A 242 -26.40 6.05 -5.48
CA GLU A 242 -26.67 4.81 -6.22
C GLU A 242 -25.53 3.80 -6.09
N GLY A 243 -24.28 4.24 -6.28
CA GLY A 243 -23.10 3.39 -6.09
C GLY A 243 -23.00 2.86 -4.65
N LEU A 244 -23.33 3.68 -3.65
CA LEU A 244 -23.35 3.24 -2.25
C LEU A 244 -24.45 2.21 -1.99
N GLN A 245 -25.64 2.44 -2.54
CA GLN A 245 -26.75 1.49 -2.44
C GLN A 245 -26.39 0.15 -3.09
N PHE A 246 -25.70 0.18 -4.23
CA PHE A 246 -25.19 -1.03 -4.89
C PHE A 246 -24.18 -1.78 -4.02
N MET A 247 -23.23 -1.08 -3.40
CA MET A 247 -22.28 -1.68 -2.45
C MET A 247 -23.03 -2.33 -1.27
N ILE A 248 -24.04 -1.65 -0.70
CA ILE A 248 -24.87 -2.19 0.41
C ILE A 248 -25.58 -3.48 -0.01
N GLU A 249 -26.06 -3.56 -1.26
CA GLU A 249 -26.66 -4.79 -1.78
C GLU A 249 -25.67 -5.95 -1.86
N LEU A 250 -24.43 -5.69 -2.30
CA LEU A 250 -23.38 -6.71 -2.35
C LEU A 250 -23.00 -7.25 -0.97
N LEU A 251 -23.01 -6.41 0.06
CA LEU A 251 -22.69 -6.83 1.43
C LEU A 251 -23.70 -7.86 1.99
N LYS A 252 -24.90 -7.99 1.41
CA LYS A 252 -25.84 -9.06 1.75
C LYS A 252 -25.28 -10.45 1.43
N PHE A 253 -24.31 -10.54 0.52
CA PHE A 253 -23.68 -11.81 0.11
C PHE A 253 -22.40 -12.14 0.89
N SER A 254 -22.01 -11.31 1.86
CA SER A 254 -20.83 -11.53 2.69
C SER A 254 -21.08 -12.54 3.82
N ALA A 255 -19.98 -13.03 4.40
CA ALA A 255 -20.02 -13.85 5.60
C ALA A 255 -20.60 -13.08 6.81
N PRO A 256 -21.11 -13.77 7.85
CA PRO A 256 -21.42 -13.12 9.13
C PRO A 256 -20.26 -12.25 9.62
N GLY A 257 -20.54 -10.99 9.97
CA GLY A 257 -19.53 -10.00 10.33
C GLY A 257 -18.86 -9.28 9.15
N GLY A 258 -19.10 -9.74 7.92
CA GLY A 258 -18.53 -9.15 6.69
C GLY A 258 -19.01 -7.73 6.37
N THR A 259 -19.99 -7.20 7.10
CA THR A 259 -20.39 -5.79 7.04
C THR A 259 -19.48 -4.86 7.85
N ASN A 260 -18.47 -5.39 8.55
CA ASN A 260 -17.45 -4.62 9.24
C ASN A 260 -16.04 -5.23 9.02
N ALA A 261 -15.71 -5.59 7.77
CA ALA A 261 -14.43 -6.20 7.45
C ALA A 261 -13.35 -5.17 7.12
N ASP A 262 -12.17 -5.33 7.73
CA ASP A 262 -10.92 -4.64 7.35
C ASP A 262 -10.09 -5.53 6.38
N TYR A 263 -8.88 -5.10 6.04
CA TYR A 263 -7.99 -5.83 5.13
C TYR A 263 -7.70 -7.27 5.59
N GLY A 264 -7.45 -7.47 6.88
CA GLY A 264 -7.20 -8.80 7.46
C GLY A 264 -8.46 -9.66 7.47
N GLY A 265 -9.63 -9.06 7.76
CA GLY A 265 -10.92 -9.71 7.71
C GLY A 265 -11.28 -10.20 6.30
N VAL A 266 -11.06 -9.38 5.27
CA VAL A 266 -11.28 -9.77 3.87
C VAL A 266 -10.30 -10.86 3.46
N LEU A 267 -9.01 -10.71 3.78
CA LEU A 267 -8.00 -11.73 3.51
C LEU A 267 -8.40 -13.08 4.10
N ASN A 268 -8.73 -13.13 5.39
CA ASN A 268 -9.15 -14.35 6.08
C ASN A 268 -10.41 -14.94 5.44
N ALA A 269 -11.45 -14.13 5.19
CA ALA A 269 -12.69 -14.59 4.56
C ALA A 269 -12.46 -15.28 3.21
N PHE A 270 -11.44 -14.88 2.47
CA PHE A 270 -11.07 -15.50 1.21
C PHE A 270 -10.18 -16.73 1.40
N THR A 271 -9.07 -16.61 2.15
CA THR A 271 -8.06 -17.68 2.31
C THR A 271 -8.55 -18.85 3.17
N ASN A 272 -9.57 -18.66 4.01
CA ASN A 272 -10.23 -19.76 4.69
C ASN A 272 -11.16 -20.59 3.78
N GLY A 273 -11.27 -20.22 2.50
CA GLY A 273 -12.02 -20.96 1.48
C GLY A 273 -13.54 -20.80 1.54
N SER A 274 -14.07 -19.85 2.30
CA SER A 274 -15.53 -19.65 2.44
C SER A 274 -16.13 -18.68 1.43
N THR A 275 -15.33 -17.85 0.76
CA THR A 275 -15.83 -16.74 -0.08
C THR A 275 -15.42 -16.88 -1.54
N ALA A 276 -16.32 -16.60 -2.48
CA ALA A 276 -16.09 -16.76 -3.91
C ALA A 276 -15.20 -15.65 -4.52
N MET A 277 -15.38 -14.40 -4.11
CA MET A 277 -14.65 -13.24 -4.62
C MET A 277 -14.23 -12.30 -3.49
N ALA A 278 -13.08 -11.66 -3.60
CA ALA A 278 -12.60 -10.73 -2.57
C ALA A 278 -11.88 -9.52 -3.19
N LEU A 279 -12.13 -8.34 -2.62
CA LEU A 279 -11.42 -7.10 -2.91
C LEU A 279 -10.29 -6.91 -1.89
N ASN A 280 -9.04 -6.77 -2.34
CA ASN A 280 -7.94 -6.38 -1.45
C ASN A 280 -6.82 -5.67 -2.23
N TYR A 281 -5.84 -5.12 -1.52
CA TYR A 281 -4.63 -4.55 -2.12
C TYR A 281 -3.69 -5.66 -2.63
N PHE A 282 -2.99 -5.41 -3.74
CA PHE A 282 -2.06 -6.37 -4.34
C PHE A 282 -0.95 -6.91 -3.41
N PRO A 283 -0.42 -6.16 -2.44
CA PRO A 283 0.46 -6.70 -1.39
C PRO A 283 -0.06 -7.93 -0.64
N PHE A 284 -1.38 -8.12 -0.53
CA PHE A 284 -1.95 -9.31 0.09
C PHE A 284 -2.01 -10.53 -0.85
N PHE A 285 -1.81 -10.34 -2.16
CA PHE A 285 -2.04 -11.39 -3.15
C PHE A 285 -0.98 -12.50 -3.11
N PRO A 286 0.32 -12.24 -2.84
CA PRO A 286 1.29 -13.30 -2.60
C PRO A 286 0.85 -14.27 -1.50
N GLY A 287 0.35 -13.77 -0.36
CA GLY A 287 -0.20 -14.60 0.71
C GLY A 287 -1.47 -15.37 0.31
N ILE A 288 -2.29 -14.80 -0.58
CA ILE A 288 -3.43 -15.51 -1.16
C ILE A 288 -2.96 -16.67 -2.05
N VAL A 289 -1.96 -16.44 -2.92
CA VAL A 289 -1.39 -17.49 -3.79
C VAL A 289 -0.76 -18.59 -2.96
N GLU A 290 -0.02 -18.25 -1.91
CA GLU A 290 0.57 -19.22 -0.99
C GLU A 290 -0.50 -20.09 -0.32
N ALA A 291 -1.58 -19.48 0.17
CA ALA A 291 -2.65 -20.20 0.87
C ALA A 291 -3.53 -21.05 -0.06
N MET A 292 -3.77 -20.60 -1.29
CA MET A 292 -4.81 -21.16 -2.19
C MET A 292 -4.24 -21.91 -3.39
N GLY A 293 -2.97 -21.70 -3.74
CA GLY A 293 -2.31 -22.35 -4.86
C GLY A 293 -3.01 -22.10 -6.21
N ASP A 294 -3.32 -23.17 -6.92
CA ASP A 294 -4.00 -23.15 -8.22
C ASP A 294 -5.50 -22.85 -8.15
N LYS A 295 -6.08 -22.77 -6.95
CA LYS A 295 -7.52 -22.52 -6.72
C LYS A 295 -7.92 -21.05 -6.78
N VAL A 296 -6.95 -20.14 -6.95
CA VAL A 296 -7.22 -18.70 -7.05
C VAL A 296 -6.93 -18.19 -8.47
N GLY A 297 -7.75 -17.26 -8.92
CA GLY A 297 -7.43 -16.39 -10.04
C GLY A 297 -7.68 -14.93 -9.67
N PHE A 298 -7.33 -14.02 -10.58
CA PHE A 298 -7.47 -12.58 -10.40
C PHE A 298 -8.23 -11.95 -11.56
N PHE A 299 -8.89 -10.83 -11.30
CA PHE A 299 -9.56 -10.06 -12.34
C PHE A 299 -9.49 -8.55 -12.07
N VAL A 300 -9.59 -7.78 -13.15
CA VAL A 300 -9.61 -6.31 -13.10
C VAL A 300 -10.94 -5.80 -12.56
N VAL A 301 -10.95 -4.61 -11.94
CA VAL A 301 -12.18 -4.00 -11.39
C VAL A 301 -13.33 -4.04 -12.39
N PRO A 302 -14.53 -4.51 -12.01
CA PRO A 302 -15.69 -4.49 -12.90
C PRO A 302 -16.08 -3.06 -13.31
N GLY A 303 -16.69 -2.91 -14.48
CA GLY A 303 -17.20 -1.63 -14.96
C GLY A 303 -18.67 -1.39 -14.61
N HIS A 304 -19.07 -0.12 -14.61
CA HIS A 304 -20.46 0.33 -14.67
C HIS A 304 -20.58 1.36 -15.79
N ASP A 305 -21.51 1.16 -16.74
CA ASP A 305 -21.70 1.99 -17.94
C ASP A 305 -20.39 2.32 -18.70
N GLY A 306 -19.51 1.32 -18.82
CA GLY A 306 -18.22 1.43 -19.50
C GLY A 306 -17.10 2.09 -18.68
N THR A 307 -17.40 2.63 -17.50
CA THR A 307 -16.41 3.23 -16.59
C THR A 307 -15.83 2.17 -15.66
N ARG A 308 -14.49 2.10 -15.59
CA ARG A 308 -13.74 1.27 -14.63
C ARG A 308 -12.81 2.17 -13.83
N ALA A 309 -12.94 2.11 -12.52
CA ALA A 309 -12.16 2.96 -11.62
C ALA A 309 -11.77 2.15 -10.38
N ILE A 310 -10.51 2.26 -9.97
CA ILE A 310 -9.95 1.53 -8.84
C ILE A 310 -8.91 2.39 -8.13
N SER A 311 -8.76 2.18 -6.84
CA SER A 311 -7.80 2.91 -6.01
C SER A 311 -6.37 2.53 -6.38
N LEU A 312 -5.57 3.52 -6.73
CA LEU A 312 -4.14 3.48 -6.48
C LEU A 312 -3.95 3.79 -5.00
N GLY A 313 -3.15 2.99 -4.32
CA GLY A 313 -2.69 3.28 -2.96
C GLY A 313 -1.17 3.42 -2.95
N GLY A 314 -0.57 3.00 -1.85
CA GLY A 314 0.86 3.07 -1.62
C GLY A 314 1.21 3.99 -0.46
N GLN A 315 2.45 3.91 -0.04
CA GLN A 315 2.91 4.47 1.21
C GLN A 315 4.27 5.11 1.05
N GLY A 316 4.49 6.18 1.78
CA GLY A 316 5.73 6.97 1.76
C GLY A 316 6.43 6.97 3.11
N MET A 317 7.75 6.94 3.09
CA MET A 317 8.61 7.20 4.25
C MET A 317 8.63 8.71 4.54
N SER A 318 7.92 9.14 5.58
CA SER A 318 7.91 10.52 6.07
C SER A 318 8.76 10.63 7.34
N ILE A 319 9.65 11.63 7.41
CA ILE A 319 10.47 11.88 8.59
C ILE A 319 9.71 12.79 9.56
N SER A 320 9.65 12.44 10.84
CA SER A 320 9.01 13.28 11.87
C SER A 320 9.77 14.59 12.06
N THR A 321 9.04 15.71 12.18
CA THR A 321 9.62 17.01 12.59
C THR A 321 9.88 17.08 14.10
N LYS A 322 9.35 16.13 14.88
CA LYS A 322 9.43 16.08 16.34
C LYS A 322 10.63 15.28 16.87
N ILE A 323 11.64 15.07 16.04
CA ILE A 323 12.91 14.43 16.40
C ILE A 323 14.08 15.40 16.16
N PRO A 324 15.21 15.26 16.88
CA PRO A 324 16.38 16.12 16.70
C PRO A 324 16.93 16.11 15.27
N ALA A 325 17.58 17.21 14.85
CA ALA A 325 18.12 17.35 13.49
C ALA A 325 19.11 16.25 13.09
N LEU A 326 19.89 15.75 14.06
CA LEU A 326 20.79 14.63 13.87
C LEU A 326 20.04 13.34 13.50
N GLN A 327 18.93 13.06 14.19
CA GLN A 327 18.06 11.91 13.92
C GLN A 327 17.37 12.03 12.55
N GLN A 328 16.98 13.25 12.17
CA GLN A 328 16.48 13.52 10.81
C GLN A 328 17.55 13.25 9.73
N ALA A 329 18.81 13.58 9.99
CA ALA A 329 19.92 13.26 9.10
C ALA A 329 20.15 11.75 8.97
N LEU A 330 19.99 11.01 10.07
CA LEU A 330 20.08 9.55 10.08
C LEU A 330 18.92 8.91 9.29
N ALA A 331 17.70 9.39 9.48
CA ALA A 331 16.53 8.95 8.72
C ALA A 331 16.69 9.22 7.21
N LYS A 332 17.23 10.39 6.83
CA LYS A 332 17.60 10.71 5.44
C LYS A 332 18.61 9.71 4.87
N ARG A 333 19.63 9.30 5.64
CA ARG A 333 20.61 8.29 5.21
C ARG A 333 19.95 6.93 4.95
N PHE A 334 19.04 6.49 5.82
CA PHE A 334 18.30 5.25 5.62
C PHE A 334 17.43 5.31 4.35
N ILE A 335 16.69 6.40 4.15
CA ILE A 335 15.88 6.60 2.93
C ILE A 335 16.75 6.55 1.67
N ALA A 336 17.88 7.25 1.65
CA ALA A 336 18.78 7.24 0.50
C ALA A 336 19.36 5.84 0.22
N TRP A 337 19.69 5.07 1.27
CA TRP A 337 20.11 3.69 1.15
C TRP A 337 18.99 2.79 0.62
N PHE A 338 17.79 2.88 1.19
CA PHE A 338 16.64 2.07 0.78
C PHE A 338 16.31 2.26 -0.70
N GLN A 339 16.48 3.48 -1.22
CA GLN A 339 16.19 3.84 -2.61
C GLN A 339 17.29 3.45 -3.61
N GLN A 340 18.40 2.87 -3.17
CA GLN A 340 19.40 2.35 -4.10
C GLN A 340 18.82 1.19 -4.93
N LYS A 341 19.18 1.14 -6.22
CA LYS A 341 18.64 0.13 -7.15
C LYS A 341 18.83 -1.31 -6.65
N SER A 342 20.00 -1.64 -6.10
CA SER A 342 20.26 -2.97 -5.54
C SER A 342 19.40 -3.30 -4.33
N VAL A 343 19.13 -2.31 -3.48
CA VAL A 343 18.26 -2.47 -2.30
C VAL A 343 16.81 -2.62 -2.73
N GLN A 344 16.35 -1.82 -3.70
CA GLN A 344 15.01 -1.97 -4.30
C GLN A 344 14.83 -3.30 -5.03
N GLN A 345 15.86 -3.83 -5.68
CA GLN A 345 15.83 -5.17 -6.29
C GLN A 345 15.70 -6.28 -5.24
N LYS A 346 16.31 -6.11 -4.07
CA LYS A 346 16.11 -7.04 -2.95
C LYS A 346 14.73 -6.84 -2.31
N TRP A 347 14.28 -5.59 -2.17
CA TRP A 347 12.97 -5.23 -1.62
C TRP A 347 11.83 -6.00 -2.28
N ILE A 348 11.76 -6.00 -3.60
CA ILE A 348 10.68 -6.68 -4.35
C ILE A 348 10.71 -8.22 -4.26
N THR A 349 11.73 -8.81 -3.61
CA THR A 349 11.77 -10.26 -3.35
C THR A 349 11.01 -10.64 -2.08
N TYR A 350 10.71 -9.67 -1.22
CA TYR A 350 9.92 -9.89 -0.01
C TYR A 350 8.42 -10.02 -0.33
N PRO A 351 7.66 -10.85 0.42
CA PRO A 351 6.24 -11.02 0.16
C PRO A 351 5.47 -9.70 0.26
N GLY A 352 4.71 -9.40 -0.80
CA GLY A 352 3.86 -8.21 -0.87
C GLY A 352 4.60 -6.89 -1.10
N ALA A 353 5.93 -6.91 -1.22
CA ALA A 353 6.74 -5.71 -1.40
C ALA A 353 6.78 -5.27 -2.87
N PHE A 354 6.35 -4.05 -3.17
CA PHE A 354 6.46 -3.45 -4.49
C PHE A 354 7.25 -2.14 -4.47
N THR A 355 7.94 -1.89 -5.57
CA THR A 355 8.76 -0.69 -5.76
C THR A 355 8.01 0.37 -6.55
N ALA A 356 8.26 1.64 -6.21
CA ALA A 356 7.82 2.78 -7.00
C ALA A 356 8.69 3.01 -8.25
N ASN A 357 9.80 2.28 -8.40
CA ASN A 357 10.69 2.40 -9.56
C ASN A 357 10.02 1.87 -10.83
N LYS A 358 10.29 2.53 -11.96
CA LYS A 358 9.81 2.11 -13.29
C LYS A 358 10.51 0.87 -13.83
N GLU A 359 11.78 0.68 -13.48
CA GLU A 359 12.69 -0.35 -14.01
C GLU A 359 13.07 -1.42 -12.99
#